data_AF-A0A6A6T795-F1
#
_entry.id   AF-A0A6A6T795-F1
#
_cell.length_a   1.000
_cell.length_b   1.000
_cell.length_c   1.000
_cell.angle_alpha   90.00
_cell.angle_beta   90.00
_cell.angle_gamma   90.00
#
_symmetry.space_group_name_H-M   'P 1'
#
loop_
_entity.id
_entity.type
_entity.pdbx_description
1 polymer ?
#
loop_
_entity_poly.entity_id
_entity_poly.type
_entity_poly.pdbx_seq_one_letter_code
_entity_poly.pdbx_strand_id
1 'polypeptide(L)'
;MCHPTCNDIQSPRRIWIEIDSQILNALFCVTGFGLAPWRFRDLYWWSWWRIGGSQRKETGIRRLAGIHRGWFRLRGSDGLSPTASPKTTNPEDPAVPVPHDKMPHPPPTGIHAPPTKSWKMDFVLWMNASNTFFQIVLCFYMYHYNRYDRPSWATGLFVALGCIVAGVAGIMMYHEGKLVKKVEGVPPPTESGKATDVEAQHALVEPAPSAKAS
;
A
#
# COMPACT_ATOMS: atom_id res chain seq x y z
N MET A 1 -19.82 37.24 6.21
CA MET A 1 -18.41 36.93 5.84
C MET A 1 -18.02 37.40 4.43
N CYS A 2 -18.74 38.34 3.81
CA CYS A 2 -18.44 38.85 2.47
C CYS A 2 -18.49 40.38 2.48
N HIS A 3 -17.38 41.01 2.82
CA HIS A 3 -17.18 42.44 2.62
C HIS A 3 -15.84 42.62 1.90
N PRO A 4 -15.76 43.44 0.82
CA PRO A 4 -16.86 44.14 0.13
C PRO A 4 -17.72 43.23 -0.75
N THR A 5 -17.17 42.15 -1.32
CA THR A 5 -17.93 41.12 -2.06
C THR A 5 -17.42 39.72 -1.72
N CYS A 6 -18.24 38.67 -1.96
CA CYS A 6 -17.81 37.29 -1.70
C CYS A 6 -16.66 36.81 -2.62
N ASN A 7 -16.41 37.52 -3.71
CA ASN A 7 -15.34 37.25 -4.66
C ASN A 7 -14.12 38.15 -4.43
N ASP A 8 -14.18 39.05 -3.44
CA ASP A 8 -13.04 39.87 -3.08
C ASP A 8 -11.90 39.00 -2.56
N ILE A 9 -10.69 39.24 -3.05
CA ILE A 9 -9.51 38.48 -2.67
C ILE A 9 -9.16 38.64 -1.19
N GLN A 10 -9.53 39.74 -0.54
CA GLN A 10 -9.39 39.95 0.89
C GLN A 10 -10.63 39.54 1.70
N SER A 11 -11.67 39.00 1.06
CA SER A 11 -12.84 38.53 1.80
C SER A 11 -12.46 37.41 2.77
N PRO A 12 -13.05 37.37 3.98
CA PRO A 12 -12.83 36.30 4.95
C PRO A 12 -13.05 34.92 4.34
N ARG A 13 -14.06 34.76 3.47
CA ARG A 13 -14.33 33.52 2.74
C ARG A 13 -13.12 33.02 1.96
N ARG A 14 -12.49 33.87 1.15
CA ARG A 14 -11.35 33.44 0.33
C ARG A 14 -10.10 33.18 1.18
N ILE A 15 -9.97 33.81 2.36
CA ILE A 15 -8.87 33.56 3.29
C ILE A 15 -9.04 32.17 3.90
N TRP A 16 -10.24 31.82 4.37
CA TRP A 16 -10.54 30.47 4.87
C TRP A 16 -10.30 29.39 3.82
N ILE A 17 -10.78 29.60 2.58
CA ILE A 17 -10.53 28.66 1.48
C ILE A 17 -9.02 28.44 1.23
N GLU A 18 -8.21 29.50 1.34
CA GLU A 18 -6.76 29.36 1.20
C GLU A 18 -6.16 28.53 2.35
N ILE A 19 -6.54 28.81 3.60
CA ILE A 19 -6.07 28.04 4.77
C ILE A 19 -6.46 26.57 4.63
N ASP A 20 -7.72 26.28 4.30
CA ASP A 20 -8.22 24.92 4.11
C ASP A 20 -7.45 24.21 2.99
N SER A 21 -7.17 24.92 1.88
CA SER A 21 -6.38 24.37 0.78
C SER A 21 -4.95 24.01 1.21
N GLN A 22 -4.32 24.84 2.05
CA GLN A 22 -2.96 24.59 2.55
C GLN A 22 -2.93 23.39 3.51
N ILE A 23 -3.95 23.27 4.39
CA ILE A 23 -4.09 22.12 5.29
C ILE A 23 -4.30 20.84 4.46
N LEU A 24 -5.21 20.86 3.49
CA LEU A 24 -5.45 19.71 2.61
C LEU A 24 -4.19 19.32 1.83
N ASN A 25 -3.46 20.29 1.28
CA ASN A 25 -2.20 20.04 0.61
C ASN A 25 -1.16 19.42 1.54
N ALA A 26 -1.04 19.91 2.78
CA ALA A 26 -0.13 19.32 3.76
C ALA A 26 -0.51 17.86 4.07
N LEU A 27 -1.79 17.56 4.29
CA LEU A 27 -2.27 16.19 4.54
C LEU A 27 -1.98 15.26 3.34
N PHE A 28 -2.25 15.73 2.13
CA PHE A 28 -1.97 14.97 0.92
C PHE A 28 -0.45 14.79 0.69
N CYS A 29 0.36 15.81 0.94
CA CYS A 29 1.81 15.74 0.87
C CYS A 29 2.40 14.77 1.92
N VAL A 30 1.87 14.73 3.14
CA VAL A 30 2.33 13.77 4.17
C VAL A 30 2.13 12.34 3.69
N THR A 31 0.98 12.02 3.11
CA THR A 31 0.74 10.66 2.56
C THR A 31 1.57 10.41 1.29
N GLY A 32 1.73 11.41 0.42
CA GLY A 32 2.48 11.32 -0.83
C GLY A 32 3.99 11.15 -0.63
N PHE A 33 4.58 11.95 0.26
CA PHE A 33 6.00 11.93 0.61
C PHE A 33 6.34 10.85 1.63
N GLY A 34 5.47 10.60 2.61
CA GLY A 34 5.68 9.53 3.59
C GLY A 34 5.77 8.14 2.95
N LEU A 35 5.00 7.91 1.88
CA LEU A 35 5.04 6.67 1.10
C LEU A 35 6.01 6.72 -0.09
N ALA A 36 6.62 7.88 -0.38
CA ALA A 36 7.51 8.05 -1.52
C ALA A 36 8.71 7.09 -1.49
N PRO A 37 9.42 6.87 -0.36
CA PRO A 37 10.53 5.92 -0.32
C PRO A 37 10.15 4.51 -0.79
N TRP A 38 8.95 4.03 -0.42
CA TRP A 38 8.49 2.69 -0.80
C TRP A 38 8.09 2.63 -2.27
N ARG A 39 7.49 3.71 -2.79
CA ARG A 39 7.14 3.81 -4.20
C ARG A 39 8.37 3.91 -5.10
N PHE A 40 9.41 4.64 -4.68
CA PHE A 40 10.69 4.68 -5.40
C PHE A 40 11.42 3.35 -5.35
N ARG A 41 11.43 2.66 -4.20
CA ARG A 41 11.94 1.28 -4.11
C ARG A 41 11.21 0.36 -5.10
N ASP A 42 9.89 0.44 -5.16
CA ASP A 42 9.11 -0.39 -6.06
C ASP A 42 9.37 -0.04 -7.54
N LEU A 43 9.51 1.25 -7.88
CA LEU A 43 9.94 1.70 -9.21
C LEU A 43 11.36 1.26 -9.57
N TYR A 44 12.27 1.21 -8.60
CA TYR A 44 13.62 0.69 -8.81
C TYR A 44 13.56 -0.78 -9.21
N TRP A 45 12.81 -1.61 -8.48
CA TRP A 45 12.64 -3.02 -8.83
C TRP A 45 11.86 -3.22 -10.13
N TRP A 46 10.89 -2.36 -10.42
CA TRP A 46 10.20 -2.33 -11.70
C TRP A 46 11.14 -2.02 -12.86
N SER A 47 12.01 -1.01 -12.71
CA SER A 47 13.02 -0.68 -13.71
C SER A 47 14.00 -1.83 -13.89
N TRP A 48 14.43 -2.45 -12.80
CA TRP A 48 15.26 -3.66 -12.82
C TRP A 48 14.60 -4.82 -13.55
N TRP A 49 13.28 -4.96 -13.41
CA TRP A 49 12.47 -5.97 -14.07
C TRP A 49 12.26 -5.69 -15.57
N ARG A 50 11.92 -4.46 -15.95
CA ARG A 50 11.53 -4.11 -17.33
C ARG A 50 12.69 -3.70 -18.23
N ILE A 51 13.67 -3.02 -17.67
CA ILE A 51 14.82 -2.45 -18.39
C ILE A 51 16.07 -3.33 -18.22
N GLY A 52 16.12 -4.16 -17.18
CA GLY A 52 17.22 -5.09 -16.96
C GLY A 52 17.27 -6.24 -17.96
N GLY A 53 18.47 -6.82 -18.16
CA GLY A 53 18.66 -8.03 -18.94
C GLY A 53 17.98 -9.28 -18.33
N SER A 54 18.07 -10.43 -19.01
CA SER A 54 17.31 -11.66 -18.67
C SER A 54 17.38 -12.07 -17.19
N GLN A 55 18.58 -12.08 -16.59
CA GLN A 55 18.81 -12.42 -15.18
C GLN A 55 18.19 -11.40 -14.19
N ARG A 56 18.23 -10.11 -14.57
CA ARG A 56 17.69 -9.02 -13.74
C ARG A 56 16.16 -8.97 -13.80
N LYS A 57 15.60 -9.32 -14.96
CA LYS A 57 14.16 -9.43 -15.19
C LYS A 57 13.51 -10.39 -14.19
N GLU A 58 14.08 -11.58 -14.04
CA GLU A 58 13.55 -12.58 -13.12
C GLU A 58 13.66 -12.13 -11.65
N THR A 59 14.83 -11.62 -11.25
CA THR A 59 15.04 -11.11 -9.89
C THR A 59 14.08 -9.96 -9.54
N GLY A 60 13.85 -9.03 -10.47
CA GLY A 60 13.02 -7.85 -10.24
C GLY A 60 11.56 -8.20 -9.95
N ILE A 61 10.95 -9.07 -10.77
CA ILE A 61 9.56 -9.50 -10.54
C ILE A 61 9.42 -10.34 -9.27
N ARG A 62 10.40 -11.20 -8.96
CA ARG A 62 10.41 -12.01 -7.73
C ARG A 62 10.52 -11.15 -6.47
N ARG A 63 11.27 -10.05 -6.53
CA ARG A 63 11.33 -9.04 -5.44
C ARG A 63 10.01 -8.30 -5.26
N LEU A 64 9.41 -7.86 -6.36
CA LEU A 64 8.10 -7.21 -6.35
C LEU A 64 7.00 -8.14 -5.83
N ALA A 65 7.03 -9.43 -6.20
CA ALA A 65 6.09 -10.42 -5.70
C ALA A 65 6.20 -10.63 -4.19
N GLY A 66 7.41 -10.61 -3.62
CA GLY A 66 7.59 -10.68 -2.17
C GLY A 66 7.08 -9.44 -1.43
N ILE A 67 7.20 -8.25 -2.04
CA ILE A 67 6.67 -6.99 -1.49
C ILE A 67 5.13 -6.99 -1.54
N HIS A 68 4.57 -7.40 -2.69
CA HIS A 68 3.13 -7.37 -2.98
C HIS A 68 2.46 -8.74 -2.78
N ARG A 69 3.00 -9.57 -1.88
CA ARG A 69 2.56 -10.95 -1.64
C ARG A 69 1.10 -11.08 -1.19
N GLY A 70 0.47 -10.00 -0.75
CA GLY A 70 -0.93 -10.00 -0.32
C GLY A 70 -1.93 -10.15 -1.47
N TRP A 71 -1.53 -9.83 -2.70
CA TRP A 71 -2.43 -9.83 -3.85
C TRP A 71 -1.79 -10.36 -5.15
N PHE A 72 -0.46 -10.40 -5.24
CA PHE A 72 0.26 -10.81 -6.43
C PHE A 72 0.83 -12.24 -6.31
N ARG A 73 0.69 -13.05 -7.36
CA ARG A 73 1.23 -14.40 -7.48
C ARG A 73 2.16 -14.52 -8.69
N LEU A 74 3.32 -15.14 -8.50
CA LEU A 74 4.31 -15.37 -9.54
C LEU A 74 3.81 -16.42 -10.55
N ARG A 75 4.38 -16.43 -11.76
CA ARG A 75 4.06 -17.48 -12.73
C ARG A 75 4.65 -18.81 -12.23
N GLY A 76 3.84 -19.86 -12.25
CA GLY A 76 4.24 -21.18 -11.76
C GLY A 76 4.08 -21.37 -10.25
N SER A 77 3.67 -20.34 -9.49
CA SER A 77 3.43 -20.48 -8.05
C SER A 77 2.25 -21.39 -7.73
N ASP A 78 1.34 -21.58 -8.69
CA ASP A 78 0.21 -22.49 -8.65
C ASP A 78 0.62 -23.97 -8.64
N GLY A 79 1.78 -24.31 -9.20
CA GLY A 79 2.31 -25.67 -9.24
C GLY A 79 3.16 -26.06 -8.01
N LEU A 80 3.33 -25.16 -7.04
CA LEU A 80 4.11 -25.44 -5.83
C LEU A 80 3.36 -26.44 -4.93
N SER A 81 4.12 -27.19 -4.12
CA SER A 81 3.54 -28.11 -3.13
C SER A 81 2.59 -27.36 -2.18
N PRO A 82 1.46 -27.95 -1.76
CA PRO A 82 0.54 -27.33 -0.80
C PRO A 82 1.20 -26.88 0.52
N THR A 83 2.24 -27.59 0.95
CA THR A 83 3.01 -27.31 2.18
C THR A 83 4.29 -26.50 1.88
N ALA A 84 4.40 -25.91 0.68
CA ALA A 84 5.54 -25.11 0.28
C ALA A 84 5.77 -23.95 1.27
N SER A 85 6.95 -23.96 1.87
CA SER A 85 7.39 -23.01 2.89
C SER A 85 8.83 -22.59 2.59
N PRO A 86 9.30 -21.46 3.13
CA PRO A 86 10.69 -21.05 3.00
C PRO A 86 11.74 -22.10 3.43
N LYS A 87 11.36 -23.10 4.22
CA LYS A 87 12.29 -24.17 4.64
C LYS A 87 12.34 -25.35 3.66
N THR A 88 11.32 -25.50 2.82
CA THR A 88 11.09 -26.73 2.04
C THR A 88 11.26 -26.52 0.54
N THR A 89 11.25 -25.26 0.10
CA THR A 89 11.32 -24.90 -1.33
C THR A 89 12.71 -24.43 -1.72
N ASN A 90 13.14 -24.76 -2.94
CA ASN A 90 14.42 -24.30 -3.47
C ASN A 90 14.38 -22.77 -3.69
N PRO A 91 15.31 -21.99 -3.09
CA PRO A 91 15.39 -20.54 -3.31
C PRO A 91 15.64 -20.13 -4.76
N GLU A 92 16.18 -21.02 -5.60
CA GLU A 92 16.45 -20.73 -7.01
C GLU A 92 15.20 -20.80 -7.91
N ASP A 93 14.11 -21.41 -7.44
CA ASP A 93 12.89 -21.60 -8.22
C ASP A 93 12.26 -20.25 -8.65
N PRO A 94 12.07 -20.00 -9.96
CA PRO A 94 11.43 -18.78 -10.48
C PRO A 94 10.02 -18.51 -9.93
N ALA A 95 9.32 -19.53 -9.47
CA ALA A 95 7.99 -19.42 -8.85
C ALA A 95 8.02 -18.84 -7.43
N VAL A 96 9.21 -18.69 -6.84
CA VAL A 96 9.41 -18.30 -5.46
C VAL A 96 9.92 -16.84 -5.35
N PRO A 97 9.31 -15.99 -4.49
CA PRO A 97 9.75 -14.61 -4.32
C PRO A 97 11.12 -14.51 -3.64
N VAL A 98 11.78 -13.37 -3.84
CA VAL A 98 13.05 -13.03 -3.19
C VAL A 98 12.84 -11.76 -2.34
N PRO A 99 13.27 -11.67 -1.07
CA PRO A 99 13.85 -12.72 -0.24
C PRO A 99 12.88 -13.87 -0.01
N HIS A 100 13.45 -15.06 0.23
CA HIS A 100 12.70 -16.30 0.44
C HIS A 100 11.74 -16.22 1.64
N ASP A 101 12.13 -15.48 2.69
CA ASP A 101 11.29 -15.23 3.88
C ASP A 101 9.99 -14.47 3.58
N LYS A 102 9.88 -13.84 2.40
CA LYS A 102 8.67 -13.15 1.96
C LYS A 102 7.72 -14.05 1.17
N MET A 103 7.95 -15.36 1.14
CA MET A 103 7.00 -16.31 0.57
C MET A 103 5.62 -16.16 1.22
N PRO A 104 4.53 -16.22 0.45
CA PRO A 104 3.20 -16.37 1.03
C PRO A 104 3.16 -17.58 1.97
N HIS A 105 2.36 -17.49 3.04
CA HIS A 105 2.14 -18.65 3.90
C HIS A 105 1.44 -19.78 3.12
N PRO A 106 1.67 -21.05 3.50
CA PRO A 106 0.95 -22.17 2.92
C PRO A 106 -0.56 -21.92 2.97
N PRO A 107 -1.29 -22.10 1.86
CA PRO A 107 -2.72 -21.85 1.81
C PRO A 107 -3.47 -22.85 2.71
N PRO A 108 -4.36 -22.40 3.62
CA PRO A 108 -5.20 -23.30 4.42
C PRO A 108 -6.03 -24.28 3.60
N THR A 109 -6.42 -23.90 2.38
CA THR A 109 -7.16 -24.76 1.46
C THR A 109 -6.29 -25.82 0.80
N GLY A 110 -4.95 -25.74 0.94
CA GLY A 110 -4.00 -26.59 0.24
C GLY A 110 -3.86 -26.28 -1.25
N ILE A 111 -4.54 -25.24 -1.76
CA ILE A 111 -4.53 -24.87 -3.18
C ILE A 111 -3.96 -23.46 -3.32
N HIS A 112 -2.90 -23.31 -4.13
CA HIS A 112 -2.29 -22.02 -4.44
C HIS A 112 -3.16 -21.22 -5.43
N ALA A 113 -3.24 -19.91 -5.26
CA ALA A 113 -3.97 -19.06 -6.18
C ALA A 113 -3.31 -19.03 -7.57
N PRO A 114 -4.11 -18.91 -8.64
CA PRO A 114 -3.57 -18.83 -10.00
C PRO A 114 -2.64 -17.61 -10.16
N PRO A 115 -1.67 -17.69 -11.08
CA PRO A 115 -0.67 -16.65 -11.27
C PRO A 115 -1.32 -15.33 -11.72
N THR A 116 -0.90 -14.22 -11.11
CA THR A 116 -1.41 -12.89 -11.45
C THR A 116 -0.79 -12.43 -12.77
N LYS A 117 -1.59 -11.77 -13.63
CA LYS A 117 -1.08 -11.18 -14.87
C LYS A 117 -0.07 -10.08 -14.55
N SER A 118 1.12 -10.15 -15.16
CA SER A 118 2.23 -9.25 -14.87
C SER A 118 1.91 -7.77 -15.07
N TRP A 119 1.12 -7.41 -16.09
CA TRP A 119 0.73 -6.03 -16.37
C TRP A 119 0.02 -5.33 -15.21
N LYS A 120 -0.68 -6.08 -14.34
CA LYS A 120 -1.36 -5.51 -13.15
C LYS A 120 -0.34 -4.95 -12.16
N MET A 121 0.83 -5.59 -12.04
CA MET A 121 1.95 -5.07 -11.26
C MET A 121 2.44 -3.76 -11.85
N ASP A 122 2.70 -3.70 -13.16
CA ASP A 122 3.12 -2.45 -13.81
C ASP A 122 2.12 -1.32 -13.55
N PHE A 123 0.83 -1.60 -13.76
CA PHE A 123 -0.25 -0.64 -13.55
C PHE A 123 -0.25 -0.09 -12.12
N VAL A 124 -0.26 -0.96 -11.11
CA VAL A 124 -0.29 -0.53 -9.70
C VAL A 124 0.94 0.30 -9.34
N LEU A 125 2.12 -0.09 -9.80
CA LEU A 125 3.36 0.64 -9.52
C LEU A 125 3.37 2.02 -10.18
N TRP A 126 2.95 2.10 -11.44
CA TRP A 126 2.85 3.38 -12.15
C TRP A 126 1.80 4.30 -11.55
N MET A 127 0.61 3.80 -11.20
CA MET A 127 -0.42 4.62 -10.56
C MET A 127 0.03 5.15 -9.19
N ASN A 128 0.70 4.32 -8.40
CA ASN A 128 1.29 4.75 -7.13
C ASN A 128 2.38 5.80 -7.34
N ALA A 129 3.29 5.60 -8.30
CA ALA A 129 4.33 6.57 -8.65
C ALA A 129 3.73 7.91 -9.12
N SER A 130 2.74 7.87 -10.02
CA SER A 130 2.01 9.05 -10.49
C SER A 130 1.35 9.80 -9.35
N ASN A 131 0.82 9.11 -8.33
CA ASN A 131 0.28 9.80 -7.16
C ASN A 131 1.36 10.62 -6.44
N THR A 132 2.57 10.10 -6.25
CA THR A 132 3.67 10.89 -5.63
C THR A 132 4.12 12.03 -6.55
N PHE A 133 4.16 11.80 -7.87
CA PHE A 133 4.46 12.86 -8.84
C PHE A 133 3.44 14.01 -8.79
N PHE A 134 2.14 13.72 -8.78
CA PHE A 134 1.12 14.76 -8.69
C PHE A 134 1.19 15.53 -7.36
N GLN A 135 1.58 14.87 -6.26
CA GLN A 135 1.81 15.56 -4.98
C GLN A 135 3.02 16.51 -5.04
N ILE A 136 4.11 16.12 -5.73
CA ILE A 136 5.26 17.02 -5.97
C ILE A 136 4.81 18.25 -6.77
N VAL A 137 4.03 18.04 -7.84
CA VAL A 137 3.53 19.13 -8.69
C VAL A 137 2.57 20.04 -7.91
N LEU A 138 1.64 19.47 -7.14
CA LEU A 138 0.73 20.23 -6.28
C LEU A 138 1.49 21.07 -5.25
N CYS A 139 2.46 20.46 -4.57
CA CYS A 139 3.35 21.10 -3.60
C CYS A 139 4.10 22.28 -4.24
N PHE A 140 4.64 22.10 -5.44
CA PHE A 140 5.24 23.18 -6.22
C PHE A 140 4.25 24.32 -6.46
N TYR A 141 3.05 24.04 -6.99
CA TYR A 141 2.06 25.09 -7.25
C TYR A 141 1.62 25.85 -5.99
N MET A 142 1.59 25.18 -4.84
CA MET A 142 1.12 25.79 -3.60
C MET A 142 2.18 26.59 -2.87
N TYR A 143 3.43 26.15 -2.86
CA TYR A 143 4.52 26.86 -2.18
C TYR A 143 5.33 27.80 -3.08
N HIS A 144 5.29 27.60 -4.39
CA HIS A 144 5.98 28.49 -5.33
C HIS A 144 5.16 29.75 -5.67
N TYR A 145 3.84 29.61 -5.86
CA TYR A 145 2.99 30.75 -6.22
C TYR A 145 2.35 31.41 -5.00
N ASN A 146 2.38 32.74 -4.99
CA ASN A 146 1.59 33.54 -4.08
C ASN A 146 0.10 33.40 -4.41
N ARG A 147 -0.76 33.64 -3.40
CA ARG A 147 -2.21 33.54 -3.49
C ARG A 147 -2.85 34.30 -4.67
N TYR A 148 -2.20 35.38 -5.14
CA TYR A 148 -2.69 36.21 -6.23
C TYR A 148 -2.39 35.63 -7.61
N ASP A 149 -1.26 34.92 -7.76
CA ASP A 149 -0.75 34.45 -9.04
C ASP A 149 -1.00 32.94 -9.26
N ARG A 150 -1.58 32.26 -8.27
CA ARG A 150 -1.87 30.82 -8.35
C ARG A 150 -3.01 30.56 -9.33
N PRO A 151 -2.82 29.70 -10.34
CA PRO A 151 -3.90 29.31 -11.24
C PRO A 151 -5.02 28.61 -10.46
N SER A 152 -6.25 29.11 -10.57
CA SER A 152 -7.41 28.59 -9.81
C SER A 152 -7.77 27.14 -10.11
N TRP A 153 -7.39 26.63 -11.29
CA TRP A 153 -7.63 25.25 -11.71
C TRP A 153 -6.60 24.26 -11.15
N ALA A 154 -5.36 24.71 -10.88
CA ALA A 154 -4.22 23.82 -10.65
C ALA A 154 -4.41 22.97 -9.38
N THR A 155 -4.75 23.60 -8.25
CA THR A 155 -4.93 22.91 -6.98
C THR A 155 -6.01 21.83 -7.07
N GLY A 156 -7.19 22.17 -7.59
CA GLY A 156 -8.30 21.21 -7.71
C GLY A 156 -7.96 20.06 -8.65
N LEU A 157 -7.34 20.34 -9.79
CA LEU A 157 -6.98 19.32 -10.78
C LEU A 157 -6.00 18.30 -10.21
N PHE A 158 -4.88 18.74 -9.63
CA PHE A 158 -3.85 17.81 -9.15
C PHE A 158 -4.29 17.02 -7.91
N VAL A 159 -5.14 17.60 -7.05
CA VAL A 159 -5.80 16.85 -5.97
C VAL A 159 -6.70 15.76 -6.55
N ALA A 160 -7.57 16.10 -7.50
CA ALA A 160 -8.47 15.14 -8.12
C ALA A 160 -7.70 14.00 -8.82
N LEU A 161 -6.67 14.35 -9.60
CA LEU A 161 -5.80 13.37 -10.27
C LEU A 161 -5.10 12.45 -9.27
N GLY A 162 -4.51 13.00 -8.19
CA GLY A 162 -3.88 12.24 -7.13
C GLY A 162 -4.84 11.23 -6.48
N CYS A 163 -6.04 11.68 -6.11
CA CYS A 163 -7.07 10.81 -5.55
C CYS A 163 -7.51 9.70 -6.52
N ILE A 164 -7.70 10.03 -7.81
CA ILE A 164 -8.09 9.06 -8.83
C ILE A 164 -7.02 7.98 -8.98
N VAL A 165 -5.74 8.35 -9.16
CA VAL A 165 -4.68 7.36 -9.37
C VAL A 165 -4.45 6.49 -8.13
N ALA A 166 -4.58 7.06 -6.93
CA ALA A 166 -4.53 6.28 -5.69
C ALA A 166 -5.72 5.31 -5.57
N GLY A 167 -6.93 5.78 -5.90
CA GLY A 167 -8.16 4.98 -5.86
C GLY A 167 -8.13 3.79 -6.82
N VAL A 168 -7.77 3.99 -8.08
CA VAL A 168 -7.72 2.90 -9.08
C VAL A 168 -6.64 1.87 -8.75
N ALA A 169 -5.49 2.30 -8.20
CA ALA A 169 -4.46 1.38 -7.73
C ALA A 169 -4.97 0.52 -6.56
N GLY A 170 -5.66 1.15 -5.60
CA GLY A 170 -6.28 0.48 -4.46
C GLY A 170 -7.33 -0.56 -4.88
N ILE A 171 -8.21 -0.21 -5.82
CA ILE A 171 -9.25 -1.10 -6.35
C ILE A 171 -8.62 -2.35 -7.01
N MET A 172 -7.56 -2.17 -7.81
CA MET A 172 -6.85 -3.28 -8.43
C MET A 172 -6.28 -4.25 -7.39
N MET A 173 -5.55 -3.73 -6.39
CA MET A 173 -4.97 -4.54 -5.32
C MET A 173 -6.06 -5.26 -4.51
N TYR A 174 -7.18 -4.59 -4.26
CA TYR A 174 -8.31 -5.17 -3.53
C TYR A 174 -8.96 -6.33 -4.30
N HIS A 175 -9.24 -6.16 -5.60
CA HIS A 175 -9.83 -7.21 -6.41
C HIS A 175 -8.94 -8.43 -6.51
N GLU A 176 -7.65 -8.26 -6.81
CA GLU A 176 -6.71 -9.40 -6.87
C GLU A 176 -6.53 -10.05 -5.49
N GLY A 177 -6.42 -9.25 -4.42
CA GLY A 177 -6.34 -9.78 -3.06
C GLY A 177 -7.57 -10.59 -2.66
N LYS A 178 -8.76 -10.18 -3.09
CA LYS A 178 -10.00 -10.93 -2.86
C LYS A 178 -10.03 -12.24 -3.66
N LEU A 179 -9.54 -12.24 -4.90
CA LEU A 179 -9.42 -13.46 -5.70
C LEU A 179 -8.46 -14.47 -5.07
N VAL A 180 -7.29 -13.99 -4.61
CA VAL A 180 -6.31 -14.82 -3.90
C VAL A 180 -6.93 -15.42 -2.63
N LYS A 181 -7.54 -14.61 -1.79
CA LYS A 181 -8.19 -15.06 -0.55
C LYS A 181 -9.35 -16.04 -0.79
N LYS A 182 -10.04 -15.91 -1.93
CA LYS A 182 -11.12 -16.84 -2.31
C LYS A 182 -10.60 -18.25 -2.61
N VAL A 183 -9.38 -18.36 -3.16
CA VAL A 183 -8.78 -19.65 -3.57
C VAL A 183 -7.93 -20.24 -2.43
N GLU A 184 -7.04 -19.45 -1.85
CA GLU A 184 -6.11 -19.90 -0.82
C GLU A 184 -6.77 -20.01 0.56
N GLY A 185 -7.92 -19.37 0.74
CA GLY A 185 -8.54 -19.19 2.04
C GLY A 185 -7.91 -18.03 2.81
N VAL A 186 -8.57 -17.64 3.89
CA VAL A 186 -8.02 -16.66 4.84
C VAL A 186 -7.16 -17.45 5.81
N PRO A 187 -5.84 -17.18 5.90
CA PRO A 187 -5.02 -17.85 6.91
C PRO A 187 -5.61 -17.57 8.30
N PRO A 188 -5.65 -18.58 9.19
CA PRO A 188 -6.01 -18.33 10.57
C PRO A 188 -5.08 -17.24 11.12
N PRO A 189 -5.55 -16.36 12.01
CA PRO A 189 -4.69 -15.34 12.61
C PRO A 189 -3.47 -16.02 13.24
N THR A 190 -2.32 -15.91 12.60
CA THR A 190 -1.06 -16.46 13.11
C THR A 190 -0.65 -15.67 14.34
N GLU A 191 -0.19 -16.36 15.38
CA GLU A 191 0.21 -15.84 16.70
C GLU A 191 1.27 -14.72 16.69
N SER A 192 1.81 -14.35 15.53
CA SER A 192 2.70 -13.21 15.31
C SER A 192 2.05 -11.84 15.56
N GLY A 193 0.77 -11.81 15.94
CA GLY A 193 0.01 -10.63 16.33
C GLY A 193 -0.67 -10.75 17.70
N LYS A 194 -0.22 -11.64 18.60
CA LYS A 194 -0.54 -11.50 20.02
C LYS A 194 0.23 -10.28 20.55
N ALA A 195 -0.31 -9.09 20.32
CA ALA A 195 -0.21 -8.07 21.35
C ALA A 195 -0.66 -8.76 22.62
N THR A 196 0.23 -8.82 23.59
CA THR A 196 0.05 -9.47 24.87
C THR A 196 -1.35 -9.17 25.40
N ASP A 197 -2.25 -10.14 25.37
CA ASP A 197 -3.53 -10.04 26.07
C ASP A 197 -3.19 -10.10 27.57
N VAL A 198 -2.78 -8.95 28.12
CA VAL A 198 -2.45 -8.75 29.55
C VAL A 198 -3.63 -9.18 30.43
N GLU A 199 -4.84 -9.18 29.89
CA GLU A 199 -6.08 -9.55 30.57
C GLU A 199 -6.21 -11.06 30.83
N ALA A 200 -5.70 -11.92 29.93
CA ALA A 200 -5.74 -13.37 30.11
C ALA A 200 -4.75 -13.87 31.18
N GLN A 201 -3.66 -13.13 31.42
CA GLN A 201 -2.72 -13.44 32.49
C GLN A 201 -3.20 -12.96 33.86
N HIS A 202 -3.97 -11.87 33.94
CA HIS A 202 -4.50 -11.37 35.21
C HIS A 202 -5.65 -12.24 35.76
N ALA A 203 -6.43 -12.90 34.88
CA ALA A 203 -7.48 -13.83 35.27
C ALA A 203 -6.96 -15.15 35.88
N LEU A 204 -5.68 -15.48 35.69
CA LEU A 204 -5.04 -16.67 36.28
C LEU A 204 -4.33 -16.38 37.60
N VAL A 205 -4.29 -15.11 38.04
CA VAL A 205 -3.59 -14.67 39.25
C VAL A 205 -4.55 -14.35 40.41
N GLU A 206 -5.88 -14.32 40.21
CA GLU A 206 -6.80 -14.20 41.35
C GLU A 206 -6.83 -15.51 42.17
N PRO A 207 -6.37 -15.51 43.43
CA PRO A 207 -6.56 -16.65 44.31
C PRO A 207 -8.03 -16.72 44.74
N ALA A 208 -8.59 -17.94 44.69
CA ALA A 208 -9.94 -18.25 45.12
C ALA A 208 -10.26 -17.67 46.53
N PRO A 209 -11.49 -17.17 46.76
CA PRO A 209 -11.87 -16.66 48.07
C PRO A 209 -11.83 -17.78 49.11
N SER A 210 -11.00 -17.56 50.14
CA SER A 210 -10.89 -18.41 51.32
C SER A 210 -12.25 -18.61 51.97
N ALA A 211 -12.74 -19.85 51.93
CA ALA A 211 -13.87 -20.30 52.71
C ALA A 211 -13.50 -20.21 54.20
N LYS A 212 -14.05 -19.21 54.90
CA LYS A 212 -14.03 -19.18 56.36
C LYS A 212 -15.01 -20.24 56.86
N ALA A 213 -14.46 -21.30 57.42
CA ALA A 213 -15.16 -22.16 58.37
C ALA A 213 -15.01 -21.58 59.78
N SER A 214 -16.11 -21.68 60.54
CA SER A 214 -16.34 -21.37 61.95
C SER A 214 -16.76 -19.95 62.31
#